data_AF-A0A945Y0D4-F1
#
_entry.id   AF-A0A945Y0D4-F1
#
_cell.length_a   1.000
_cell.length_b   1.000
_cell.length_c   1.000
_cell.angle_alpha   90.00
_cell.angle_beta   90.00
_cell.angle_gamma   90.00
#
_symmetry.space_group_name_H-M   'P 1'
#
loop_
_entity.id
_entity.type
_entity.pdbx_description
1 polymer ?
#
loop_
_entity_poly.entity_id
_entity_poly.type
_entity_poly.pdbx_seq_one_letter_code
_entity_poly.pdbx_strand_id
1 'polypeptide(L)'
;MVMTSAENPVDPAALVDDSIALVAGWLQTATSIETRSERGEVERLHALIDEPAGVHFAMQYIDRVARHADNVLAANELATLARNADLPGFVGPVDRALLHIGAHIAPLAPRIVMPFARRRLRQLVGHMLVDADPTRLHRHMSGRREQGV
;
A
#
# COMPACT_ATOMS: atom_id res chain seq x y z
N MET A 1 -44.49 -6.06 -29.23
CA MET A 1 -44.78 -6.08 -27.79
C MET A 1 -43.45 -6.15 -27.06
N VAL A 2 -42.86 -4.99 -26.76
CA VAL A 2 -41.59 -4.88 -26.02
C VAL A 2 -41.98 -4.45 -24.61
N MET A 3 -41.72 -5.30 -23.62
CA MET A 3 -41.87 -4.94 -22.22
C MET A 3 -40.71 -4.01 -21.85
N THR A 4 -41.03 -2.72 -21.73
CA THR A 4 -40.19 -1.73 -21.06
C THR A 4 -40.01 -2.18 -19.61
N SER A 5 -38.82 -2.64 -19.23
CA SER A 5 -38.44 -2.76 -17.84
C SER A 5 -38.55 -1.38 -17.20
N ALA A 6 -39.42 -1.25 -16.20
CA ALA A 6 -39.48 -0.05 -15.39
C ALA A 6 -38.13 0.13 -14.69
N GLU A 7 -37.40 1.19 -15.02
CA GLU A 7 -36.38 1.73 -14.12
C GLU A 7 -37.13 2.16 -12.85
N ASN A 8 -37.03 1.34 -11.80
CA ASN A 8 -37.44 1.73 -10.47
C ASN A 8 -36.35 2.71 -9.98
N PRO A 9 -36.63 4.02 -9.83
CA PRO A 9 -35.65 4.92 -9.25
C PRO A 9 -35.50 4.50 -7.78
N VAL A 10 -34.43 3.78 -7.48
CA VAL A 10 -34.06 3.42 -6.11
C VAL A 10 -33.77 4.73 -5.38
N ASP A 11 -34.63 5.09 -4.42
CA ASP A 11 -34.41 6.26 -3.57
C ASP A 11 -33.19 6.00 -2.68
N PRO A 12 -32.07 6.73 -2.84
CA PRO A 12 -30.88 6.54 -2.03
C PRO A 12 -31.16 6.73 -0.54
N ALA A 13 -32.12 7.58 -0.18
CA ALA A 13 -32.49 7.82 1.21
C ALA A 13 -33.12 6.57 1.86
N ALA A 14 -33.88 5.81 1.09
CA ALA A 14 -34.50 4.56 1.55
C ALA A 14 -33.49 3.42 1.76
N LEU A 15 -32.27 3.52 1.18
CA LEU A 15 -31.21 2.52 1.32
C LEU A 15 -30.20 2.81 2.43
N VAL A 16 -30.28 3.97 3.08
CA VAL A 16 -29.24 4.40 4.04
C VAL A 16 -29.10 3.40 5.19
N ASP A 17 -30.21 3.05 5.84
CA ASP A 17 -30.19 2.17 7.01
C ASP A 17 -29.73 0.75 6.64
N ASP A 18 -30.21 0.21 5.52
CA ASP A 18 -29.81 -1.10 5.03
C ASP A 18 -28.32 -1.14 4.64
N SER A 19 -27.82 -0.06 4.04
CA SER A 19 -26.39 0.07 3.69
C SER A 19 -25.52 0.14 4.94
N ILE A 20 -25.93 0.90 5.95
CA ILE A 20 -25.23 0.97 7.25
C ILE A 20 -25.21 -0.40 7.91
N ALA A 21 -26.35 -1.10 7.96
CA ALA A 21 -26.45 -2.42 8.57
C ALA A 21 -25.54 -3.45 7.85
N LEU A 22 -25.52 -3.42 6.52
CA LEU A 22 -24.69 -4.28 5.70
C LEU A 22 -23.19 -4.03 5.94
N VAL A 23 -22.77 -2.76 5.88
CA VAL A 23 -21.37 -2.37 6.13
C VAL A 23 -20.95 -2.70 7.56
N ALA A 24 -21.83 -2.49 8.55
CA ALA A 24 -21.55 -2.88 9.93
C ALA A 24 -21.32 -4.40 10.06
N GLY A 25 -22.12 -5.21 9.37
CA GLY A 25 -21.91 -6.67 9.29
C GLY A 25 -20.60 -7.06 8.62
N TRP A 26 -20.20 -6.38 7.55
CA TRP A 26 -18.91 -6.59 6.89
C TRP A 26 -17.74 -6.21 7.79
N LEU A 27 -17.80 -5.06 8.47
CA LEU A 27 -16.76 -4.62 9.40
C LEU A 27 -16.60 -5.59 10.56
N GLN A 28 -17.71 -6.03 11.16
CA GLN A 28 -17.68 -7.03 12.23
C GLN A 28 -17.08 -8.36 11.77
N THR A 29 -17.42 -8.80 10.56
CA THR A 29 -16.85 -10.02 9.96
C THR A 29 -15.36 -9.85 9.68
N ALA A 30 -14.95 -8.72 9.12
CA ALA A 30 -13.55 -8.42 8.86
C ALA A 30 -12.72 -8.42 10.15
N THR A 31 -13.22 -7.79 11.22
CA THR A 31 -12.54 -7.77 12.52
C THR A 31 -12.46 -9.15 13.17
N SER A 32 -13.45 -10.03 12.95
CA SER A 32 -13.46 -11.37 13.55
C SER A 32 -12.47 -12.34 12.90
N ILE A 33 -12.15 -12.13 11.62
CA ILE A 33 -11.18 -12.93 10.86
C ILE A 33 -9.77 -12.31 10.81
N GLU A 34 -9.61 -11.08 11.30
CA GLU A 34 -8.35 -10.34 11.28
C GLU A 34 -7.27 -11.01 12.15
N THR A 35 -6.09 -11.22 11.58
CA THR A 35 -4.93 -11.73 12.29
C THR A 35 -4.20 -10.62 13.06
N ARG A 36 -3.44 -11.00 14.10
CA ARG A 36 -2.60 -10.04 14.85
C ARG A 36 -1.55 -9.34 13.99
N SER A 37 -1.06 -10.01 12.94
CA SER A 37 -0.08 -9.42 12.02
C SER A 37 -0.72 -8.31 11.19
N GLU A 38 -1.89 -8.57 10.61
CA GLU A 38 -2.65 -7.60 9.82
C GLU A 38 -3.03 -6.38 10.65
N ARG A 39 -3.50 -6.58 11.89
CA ARG A 39 -3.79 -5.47 12.81
C ARG A 39 -2.58 -4.57 13.05
N GLY A 40 -1.40 -5.18 13.25
CA GLY A 40 -0.16 -4.44 13.45
C GLY A 40 0.31 -3.69 12.19
N GLU A 41 -0.02 -4.17 10.99
CA GLU A 41 0.23 -3.47 9.72
C GLU A 41 -0.73 -2.29 9.53
N VAL A 42 -2.01 -2.49 9.82
CA VAL A 42 -3.04 -1.44 9.81
C VAL A 42 -2.70 -0.31 10.78
N GLU A 43 -2.31 -0.64 12.01
CA GLU A 43 -1.91 0.36 13.02
C GLU A 43 -0.70 1.20 12.56
N ARG A 44 0.31 0.56 11.96
CA ARG A 44 1.48 1.28 11.41
C ARG A 44 1.09 2.21 10.26
N LEU A 45 0.14 1.79 9.42
CA LEU A 45 -0.39 2.62 8.35
C LEU A 45 -1.21 3.80 8.90
N HIS A 46 -2.02 3.58 9.92
CA HIS A 46 -2.74 4.65 10.63
C HIS A 46 -1.78 5.68 11.21
N ALA A 47 -0.76 5.22 11.94
CA ALA A 47 0.28 6.09 12.50
C ALA A 47 1.04 6.90 11.42
N LEU A 48 1.23 6.32 10.22
CA LEU A 48 1.82 7.03 9.08
C LEU A 48 0.90 8.14 8.54
N ILE A 49 -0.41 7.90 8.49
CA ILE A 49 -1.39 8.85 7.91
C ILE A 49 -1.75 9.97 8.88
N ASP A 50 -1.85 9.66 10.17
CA ASP A 50 -2.22 10.63 11.21
C ASP A 50 -1.14 11.70 11.44
N GLU A 51 0.11 11.42 11.05
CA GLU A 51 1.22 12.35 11.13
C GLU A 51 1.46 13.04 9.78
N PRO A 52 1.29 14.38 9.67
CA PRO A 52 1.52 15.10 8.40
C PRO A 52 2.93 14.90 7.83
N ALA A 53 3.95 14.85 8.71
CA ALA A 53 5.33 14.55 8.31
C ALA A 53 5.47 13.13 7.74
N GLY A 54 4.67 12.18 8.26
CA GLY A 54 4.49 10.82 7.76
C GLY A 54 4.14 10.78 6.29
N VAL A 55 2.99 11.36 5.97
CA VAL A 55 2.47 11.41 4.59
C VAL A 55 3.43 12.14 3.66
N HIS A 56 4.00 13.27 4.09
CA HIS A 56 4.98 14.02 3.30
C HIS A 56 6.24 13.20 3.00
N PHE A 57 6.76 12.44 3.97
CA PHE A 57 7.89 11.54 3.76
C PHE A 57 7.54 10.44 2.74
N ALA A 58 6.39 9.77 2.93
CA ALA A 58 5.96 8.69 2.06
C ALA A 58 5.79 9.15 0.59
N MET A 59 5.16 10.30 0.37
CA MET A 59 5.00 10.89 -0.96
C MET A 59 6.36 11.18 -1.62
N GLN A 60 7.27 11.81 -0.88
CA GLN A 60 8.61 12.11 -1.39
C GLN A 60 9.41 10.86 -1.70
N TYR A 61 9.36 9.84 -0.84
CA TYR A 61 10.02 8.56 -1.08
C TYR A 61 9.46 7.87 -2.33
N ILE A 62 8.14 7.83 -2.50
CA ILE A 62 7.53 7.18 -3.67
C ILE A 62 7.95 7.86 -4.97
N ASP A 63 7.86 9.20 -5.04
CA ASP A 63 8.17 9.92 -6.28
C ASP A 63 9.68 9.95 -6.59
N ARG A 64 10.51 10.20 -5.57
CA ARG A 64 11.95 10.45 -5.77
C ARG A 64 12.79 9.18 -5.73
N VAL A 65 12.31 8.11 -5.08
CA VAL A 65 13.10 6.88 -4.86
C VAL A 65 12.45 5.66 -5.51
N ALA A 66 11.18 5.37 -5.18
CA ALA A 66 10.54 4.13 -5.64
C ALA A 66 10.22 4.15 -7.15
N ARG A 67 9.77 5.31 -7.67
CA ARG A 67 9.43 5.50 -9.08
C ARG A 67 10.66 5.62 -9.99
N HIS A 68 11.80 6.03 -9.46
CA HIS A 68 13.01 6.27 -10.26
C HIS A 68 13.55 4.98 -10.86
N ALA A 69 13.77 4.95 -12.18
CA ALA A 69 14.35 3.80 -12.88
C ALA A 69 15.86 3.66 -12.63
N ASP A 70 16.58 4.78 -12.59
CA ASP A 70 18.03 4.82 -12.35
C ASP A 70 18.35 4.62 -10.85
N ASN A 71 19.15 3.58 -10.56
CA ASN A 71 19.53 3.23 -9.20
C ASN A 71 20.50 4.24 -8.56
N VAL A 72 21.36 4.90 -9.34
CA VAL A 72 22.34 5.86 -8.81
C VAL A 72 21.61 7.14 -8.38
N LEU A 73 20.72 7.64 -9.23
CA LEU A 73 19.90 8.82 -8.90
C LEU A 73 18.99 8.51 -7.70
N ALA A 74 18.29 7.38 -7.71
CA ALA A 74 17.43 6.99 -6.60
C ALA A 74 18.17 6.86 -5.27
N ALA A 75 19.42 6.38 -5.28
CA ALA A 75 20.26 6.29 -4.10
C ALA A 75 20.65 7.66 -3.53
N ASN A 76 20.98 8.62 -4.40
CA ASN A 76 21.28 10.00 -4.00
C ASN A 76 20.03 10.70 -3.44
N GLU A 77 18.87 10.47 -4.05
CA GLU A 77 17.59 10.95 -3.58
C GLU A 77 17.24 10.36 -2.20
N LEU A 78 17.43 9.05 -2.01
CA LEU A 78 17.24 8.39 -0.72
C LEU A 78 18.15 8.97 0.36
N ALA A 79 19.44 9.18 0.04
CA ALA A 79 20.40 9.80 0.95
C ALA A 79 19.99 11.23 1.32
N THR A 80 19.46 12.00 0.36
CA THR A 80 18.99 13.36 0.58
C THR A 80 17.73 13.40 1.45
N LEU A 81 16.77 12.51 1.19
CA LEU A 81 15.58 12.37 1.99
C LEU A 81 15.89 11.99 3.44
N ALA A 82 16.78 11.03 3.67
CA ALA A 82 17.14 10.62 5.03
C ALA A 82 17.94 11.67 5.83
N ARG A 83 18.61 12.60 5.15
CA ARG A 83 19.31 13.73 5.81
C ARG A 83 18.36 14.86 6.19
N ASN A 84 17.35 15.12 5.36
CA ASN A 84 16.45 16.25 5.49
C ASN A 84 15.14 15.92 6.20
N ALA A 85 14.80 14.63 6.32
CA ALA A 85 13.55 14.21 6.94
C ALA A 85 13.68 14.22 8.46
N ASP A 86 12.79 14.96 9.11
CA ASP A 86 12.26 14.53 10.40
C ASP A 86 11.56 13.19 10.16
N LEU A 87 12.30 12.10 10.39
CA LEU A 87 11.74 10.78 10.14
C LEU A 87 10.51 10.60 11.05
N PRO A 88 9.36 10.23 10.49
CA PRO A 88 8.09 10.22 11.22
C PRO A 88 8.11 9.21 12.37
N GLY A 89 7.31 9.46 13.41
CA GLY A 89 7.20 8.61 14.60
C GLY A 89 6.67 7.21 14.33
N PHE A 90 5.94 7.00 13.23
CA PHE A 90 5.46 5.67 12.82
C PHE A 90 6.59 4.69 12.46
N VAL A 91 7.74 5.23 12.04
CA VAL A 91 8.92 4.42 11.75
C VAL A 91 9.55 4.04 13.08
N GLY A 92 9.33 2.81 13.52
CA GLY A 92 9.91 2.31 14.77
C GLY A 92 11.43 2.56 14.80
N PRO A 93 12.05 2.66 15.99
CA PRO A 93 13.46 3.05 16.12
C PRO A 93 14.41 2.15 15.31
N VAL A 94 14.05 0.87 15.13
CA VAL A 94 14.78 -0.08 14.30
C VAL A 94 14.68 0.27 12.81
N ASP A 95 13.48 0.53 12.30
CA ASP A 95 13.27 0.89 10.90
C ASP A 95 13.89 2.25 10.57
N ARG A 96 13.92 3.16 11.55
CA ARG A 96 14.60 4.46 11.44
C ARG A 96 16.10 4.28 11.29
N ALA A 97 16.69 3.40 12.10
CA ALA A 97 18.11 3.05 12.01
C ALA A 97 18.43 2.36 10.68
N LEU A 98 17.61 1.39 10.25
CA LEU A 98 17.79 0.71 8.96
C LEU A 98 17.68 1.67 7.77
N LEU A 99 16.75 2.62 7.82
CA LEU A 99 16.61 3.63 6.79
C LEU A 99 17.82 4.57 6.74
N HIS A 100 18.31 5.04 7.89
CA HIS A 100 19.53 5.85 7.94
C HIS A 100 20.75 5.10 7.42
N ILE A 101 20.95 3.84 7.86
CA ILE A 101 22.05 2.98 7.39
C ILE A 101 21.93 2.77 5.88
N GLY A 102 20.73 2.40 5.41
CA GLY A 102 20.44 2.19 4.00
C GLY A 102 20.70 3.43 3.16
N ALA A 103 20.28 4.61 3.66
CA ALA A 103 20.49 5.88 2.98
C ALA A 103 21.96 6.33 2.97
N HIS A 104 22.74 5.96 3.98
CA HIS A 104 24.17 6.23 4.01
C HIS A 104 24.94 5.31 3.05
N ILE A 105 24.54 4.04 2.95
CA ILE A 105 25.16 3.03 2.09
C ILE A 105 24.69 3.13 0.64
N ALA A 106 23.47 3.65 0.39
CA ALA A 106 22.87 3.68 -0.94
C ALA A 106 23.76 4.34 -2.01
N PRO A 107 24.40 5.50 -1.79
CA PRO A 107 25.27 6.11 -2.79
C PRO A 107 26.53 5.29 -3.08
N LEU A 108 27.01 4.48 -2.13
CA LEU A 108 28.19 3.61 -2.30
C LEU A 108 27.85 2.33 -3.06
N ALA A 109 26.66 1.77 -2.85
CA ALA A 109 26.23 0.51 -3.46
C ALA A 109 24.83 0.58 -4.09
N PRO A 110 24.57 1.52 -5.02
CA PRO A 110 23.22 1.79 -5.55
C PRO A 110 22.61 0.57 -6.26
N ARG A 111 23.45 -0.22 -6.94
CA ARG A 111 23.02 -1.44 -7.65
C ARG A 111 22.58 -2.58 -6.73
N ILE A 112 22.89 -2.52 -5.45
CA ILE A 112 22.48 -3.53 -4.46
C ILE A 112 21.35 -2.98 -3.60
N VAL A 113 21.55 -1.79 -3.01
CA VAL A 113 20.57 -1.21 -2.07
C VAL A 113 19.24 -0.94 -2.75
N MET A 114 19.24 -0.39 -3.98
CA MET A 114 17.99 0.00 -4.63
C MET A 114 17.09 -1.17 -5.00
N PRO A 115 17.58 -2.28 -5.59
CA PRO A 115 16.76 -3.47 -5.78
C PRO A 115 16.19 -4.05 -4.48
N PHE A 116 16.96 -4.02 -3.39
CA PHE A 116 16.47 -4.47 -2.07
C PHE A 116 15.35 -3.56 -1.55
N ALA A 117 15.52 -2.24 -1.62
CA ALA A 117 14.49 -1.27 -1.23
C ALA A 117 13.20 -1.47 -2.04
N ARG A 118 13.31 -1.61 -3.37
CA ARG A 118 12.16 -1.90 -4.25
C ARG A 118 11.51 -3.25 -3.95
N ARG A 119 12.30 -4.28 -3.62
CA ARG A 119 11.77 -5.59 -3.24
C ARG A 119 11.04 -5.54 -1.91
N ARG A 120 11.56 -4.82 -0.93
CA ARG A 120 10.89 -4.62 0.36
C ARG A 120 9.56 -3.88 0.19
N LEU A 121 9.54 -2.81 -0.62
CA LEU A 121 8.30 -2.12 -0.96
C LEU A 121 7.29 -3.09 -1.60
N ARG A 122 7.72 -3.87 -2.60
CA ARG A 122 6.87 -4.91 -3.22
C ARG A 122 6.39 -5.99 -2.25
N GLN A 123 7.13 -6.34 -1.20
CA GLN A 123 6.64 -7.27 -0.20
C GLN A 123 5.53 -6.66 0.65
N LEU A 124 5.62 -5.35 0.93
CA LEU A 124 4.61 -4.63 1.70
C LEU A 124 3.33 -4.38 0.89
N VAL A 125 3.44 -4.07 -0.40
CA VAL A 125 2.26 -3.79 -1.25
C VAL A 125 1.81 -4.96 -2.12
N GLY A 126 2.62 -6.01 -2.22
CA GLY A 126 2.43 -7.10 -3.18
C GLY A 126 1.21 -7.97 -2.92
N HIS A 127 0.70 -7.97 -1.68
CA HIS A 127 -0.57 -8.62 -1.38
C HIS A 127 -1.79 -7.79 -1.84
N MET A 128 -1.61 -6.50 -2.17
CA MET A 128 -2.66 -5.61 -2.70
C MET A 128 -2.57 -5.41 -4.23
N LEU A 129 -1.41 -5.72 -4.83
CA LEU A 129 -1.16 -5.49 -6.25
C LEU A 129 -1.11 -6.81 -7.01
N VAL A 130 -2.00 -6.96 -8.00
CA VAL A 130 -1.90 -8.05 -8.98
C VAL A 130 -0.74 -7.73 -9.94
N ASP A 131 0.12 -8.72 -10.18
CA ASP A 131 1.26 -8.59 -11.09
C ASP A 131 0.78 -8.11 -12.48
N ALA A 132 1.31 -6.98 -12.95
CA ALA A 132 0.94 -6.39 -14.23
C ALA A 132 1.53 -7.13 -15.44
N ASP A 133 2.42 -8.11 -15.20
CA ASP A 133 2.93 -9.00 -16.24
C ASP A 133 1.78 -9.83 -16.83
N PRO A 134 1.51 -9.75 -18.15
CA PRO A 134 0.31 -10.34 -18.74
C PRO A 134 0.27 -11.87 -18.61
N THR A 135 1.42 -12.55 -18.55
CA THR A 135 1.48 -14.00 -18.37
C THR A 135 1.17 -14.41 -16.93
N ARG A 136 1.67 -13.64 -15.94
CA ARG A 136 1.35 -13.85 -14.53
C ARG A 136 -0.07 -13.44 -14.17
N LEU A 137 -0.55 -12.34 -14.76
CA LEU A 137 -1.92 -11.88 -14.62
C LEU A 137 -2.91 -12.93 -15.14
N HIS A 138 -2.65 -13.49 -16.32
CA HIS A 138 -3.50 -14.54 -16.89
C HIS A 138 -3.58 -15.76 -15.98
N ARG A 139 -2.43 -16.23 -15.45
CA ARG A 139 -2.40 -17.34 -14.49
C ARG A 139 -3.15 -17.03 -13.20
N HIS A 140 -2.99 -15.81 -12.67
CA HIS A 140 -3.69 -15.37 -11.47
C HIS A 140 -5.21 -15.31 -11.69
N MET A 141 -5.66 -14.77 -12.83
CA MET A 141 -7.08 -14.73 -13.18
C MET A 141 -7.69 -16.10 -13.42
N SER A 142 -6.97 -17.03 -14.06
CA SER A 142 -7.44 -18.41 -14.23
C SER A 142 -7.67 -19.11 -12.90
N GLY A 143 -6.74 -18.96 -11.95
CA GLY A 143 -6.90 -19.53 -10.60
C GLY A 143 -8.05 -18.91 -9.79
N ARG A 144 -8.35 -17.61 -9.98
CA ARG A 144 -9.49 -16.95 -9.30
C ARG A 144 -10.84 -17.40 -9.88
N ARG A 145 -10.93 -17.56 -11.20
CA ARG A 145 -12.12 -18.14 -11.86
C ARG A 145 -12.47 -19.53 -11.35
N GLU A 146 -11.47 -20.37 -11.09
CA GLU A 146 -11.66 -21.70 -10.50
C GLU A 146 -12.18 -21.64 -9.05
N GLN A 147 -11.94 -20.54 -8.34
CA GLN A 147 -12.40 -20.28 -6.98
C GLN A 147 -13.76 -19.55 -6.93
N GLY A 148 -14.37 -19.27 -8.09
CA GLY A 148 -15.67 -18.62 -8.19
C GLY A 148 -15.65 -17.11 -7.93
N VAL A 149 -14.49 -16.46 -8.06
CA VAL A 149 -14.29 -15.00 -7.89
C VAL A 149 -13.64 -14.38 -9.12
#